data_AF-A0A7J0DJI1-F1
#
_entry.id   AF-A0A7J0DJI1-F1
#
_cell.length_a   1.000
_cell.length_b   1.000
_cell.length_c   1.000
_cell.angle_alpha   90.00
_cell.angle_beta   90.00
_cell.angle_gamma   90.00
#
_symmetry.space_group_name_H-M   'P 1'
#
loop_
_entity.id
_entity.type
_entity.pdbx_description
1 polymer ?
#
loop_
_entity_poly.entity_id
_entity_poly.type
_entity_poly.pdbx_seq_one_letter_code
_entity_poly.pdbx_strand_id
1 'polypeptide(L)' 'MLPTFNLTGDLLLAERISARFGRVGPGDIVIIRSLENPRKIVAKRVKGVEGDSVTYVVEPKSSDRCETVVV' A
#
# COMPACT_ATOMS: atom_id res chain seq x y z
N MET A 1 -8.52 3.68 -4.24
CA MET A 1 -8.41 3.66 -2.77
C MET A 1 -9.70 4.20 -2.16
N LEU A 2 -10.88 3.71 -2.59
CA LEU A 2 -12.15 4.18 -2.00
C LEU A 2 -12.26 3.66 -0.55
N PRO A 3 -12.84 4.44 0.38
CA PRO A 3 -13.35 5.81 0.20
C PRO A 3 -12.28 6.90 0.43
N THR A 4 -11.02 6.53 0.76
CA THR A 4 -9.95 7.51 1.03
C THR A 4 -9.69 8.44 -0.15
N PHE A 5 -9.68 7.90 -1.37
CA PHE A 5 -9.62 8.69 -2.60
C PHE A 5 -10.92 8.54 -3.39
N ASN A 6 -11.42 9.65 -3.90
CA ASN A 6 -12.62 9.73 -4.72
C ASN A 6 -12.42 9.04 -6.08
N LEU A 7 -13.51 8.50 -6.63
CA LEU A 7 -13.56 7.91 -7.97
C LEU A 7 -13.38 8.97 -9.07
N THR A 8 -13.92 10.18 -8.87
CA THR A 8 -13.85 11.29 -9.84
C THR A 8 -12.47 11.93 -9.91
N GLY A 9 -11.57 11.56 -8.99
CA GLY A 9 -10.21 12.07 -8.89
C GLY A 9 -10.06 13.12 -7.78
N ASP A 10 -8.94 13.02 -7.07
CA ASP A 10 -8.54 13.98 -6.04
C ASP A 10 -7.22 14.67 -6.45
N LEU A 11 -7.05 15.91 -6.01
CA LEU A 11 -5.75 16.56 -5.99
C LEU A 11 -5.08 16.28 -4.65
N LEU A 12 -3.89 15.68 -4.69
CA LEU A 12 -3.16 15.24 -3.51
C LEU A 12 -1.84 15.98 -3.38
N LEU A 13 -1.50 16.38 -2.15
CA LEU A 13 -0.16 16.85 -1.82
C LEU A 13 0.68 15.66 -1.38
N ALA A 14 1.87 15.51 -1.95
CA ALA A 14 2.81 14.43 -1.62
C ALA A 14 4.18 15.00 -1.27
N GLU A 15 4.77 14.49 -0.20
CA GLU A 15 6.16 14.75 0.17
C GLU A 15 7.07 13.63 -0.37
N ARG A 16 8.35 13.92 -0.62
CA ARG A 16 9.30 12.96 -1.26
C ARG A 16 10.52 12.65 -0.38
N ILE A 17 10.57 13.22 0.80
CA ILE A 17 11.72 13.27 1.69
C ILE A 17 11.70 12.05 2.64
N SER A 18 10.56 11.73 3.28
CA SER A 18 10.49 10.64 4.29
C SER A 18 10.87 9.29 3.70
N ALA A 19 10.48 9.03 2.45
CA ALA A 19 10.85 7.81 1.72
C ALA A 19 12.37 7.62 1.59
N ARG A 20 13.17 8.69 1.56
CA ARG A 20 14.63 8.61 1.46
C ARG A 20 15.31 8.38 2.80
N PHE A 21 14.61 8.65 3.90
CA PHE A 21 15.13 8.52 5.26
C PHE A 21 14.58 7.29 6.01
N GLY A 22 13.92 6.36 5.30
CA GLY A 22 13.32 5.18 5.93
C GLY A 22 12.20 5.51 6.91
N ARG A 23 11.51 6.65 6.72
CA ARG A 23 10.47 7.14 7.63
C ARG A 23 9.05 6.79 7.17
N VAL A 24 8.92 5.92 6.18
CA VAL A 24 7.61 5.41 5.73
C VAL A 24 7.20 4.29 6.67
N GLY A 25 5.98 4.33 7.19
CA GLY A 25 5.44 3.36 8.13
C GLY A 25 4.08 2.79 7.74
N PRO A 26 3.58 1.78 8.47
CA PRO A 26 2.23 1.25 8.29
C PRO A 26 1.17 2.35 8.39
N GLY A 27 0.24 2.37 7.43
CA GLY A 27 -0.81 3.37 7.35
C GLY A 27 -0.52 4.53 6.40
N ASP A 28 0.75 4.82 6.10
CA ASP A 28 1.11 5.84 5.11
C ASP A 28 0.58 5.50 3.72
N ILE A 29 0.29 6.53 2.93
CA ILE A 29 -0.02 6.37 1.51
C ILE A 29 1.19 6.75 0.69
N VAL A 30 1.68 5.79 -0.09
CA VAL A 30 2.84 5.97 -0.97
C VAL A 30 2.41 6.01 -2.43
N ILE A 31 3.07 6.87 -3.20
CA ILE A 31 2.95 6.94 -4.65
C ILE A 31 4.19 6.26 -5.23
N ILE A 32 3.99 5.11 -5.88
CA ILE A 32 5.06 4.27 -6.38
C ILE A 32 4.85 3.92 -7.86
N ARG A 33 5.95 3.58 -8.53
CA ARG A 33 5.90 3.00 -9.87
C ARG A 33 5.46 1.54 -9.75
N SER A 34 4.53 1.12 -10.61
CA SER A 34 4.07 -0.27 -10.62
C SER A 34 5.18 -1.21 -11.09
N LEU A 35 5.35 -2.32 -10.38
CA LEU A 35 6.30 -3.38 -10.74
C LEU A 35 5.85 -4.14 -11.99
N GLU A 36 4.55 -4.43 -12.10
CA GLU A 36 3.96 -5.12 -13.27
C GLU A 36 4.00 -4.26 -14.53
N ASN A 37 3.81 -2.94 -14.40
CA ASN A 37 3.90 -2.02 -15.52
C ASN A 37 4.58 -0.71 -15.11
N PRO A 38 5.88 -0.55 -15.39
CA PRO A 38 6.66 0.63 -15.02
C PRO A 38 6.16 1.95 -15.60
N ARG A 39 5.26 1.95 -16.61
CA ARG A 39 4.64 3.16 -17.15
C ARG A 39 3.48 3.67 -16.29
N LYS A 40 3.01 2.88 -15.32
CA LYS A 40 1.92 3.24 -14.42
C LYS A 40 2.46 3.68 -13.05
N ILE A 41 1.89 4.76 -12.54
CA ILE A 41 2.07 5.20 -11.16
C ILE A 41 0.82 4.78 -10.38
N VAL A 42 1.01 4.22 -9.20
CA VAL A 42 -0.07 3.73 -8.34
C VAL A 42 0.07 4.30 -6.95
N ALA A 43 -1.06 4.57 -6.30
CA ALA A 43 -1.11 4.89 -4.88
C ALA A 43 -1.57 3.66 -4.09
N LYS A 44 -0.83 3.33 -3.02
CA LYS A 44 -1.12 2.20 -2.12
C LYS A 44 -0.96 2.66 -0.68
N ARG A 45 -1.70 2.03 0.24
CA ARG A 45 -1.51 2.20 1.68
C ARG A 45 -0.56 1.12 2.19
N VAL A 46 0.50 1.52 2.88
CA VAL A 46 1.47 0.61 3.48
C VAL A 46 0.79 -0.20 4.56
N LYS A 47 0.99 -1.52 4.54
CA LYS A 47 0.42 -2.46 5.51
C LYS A 47 1.47 -3.07 6.43
N GLY A 48 2.67 -3.30 5.91
CA GLY A 48 3.85 -3.66 6.68
C GLY A 48 5.09 -3.07 6.03
N VAL A 49 6.12 -2.91 6.82
CA VAL A 49 7.48 -2.51 6.41
C VAL A 49 8.46 -3.65 6.71
N GLU A 50 9.71 -3.51 6.31
CA GLU A 50 10.75 -4.52 6.53
C GLU A 50 10.76 -5.04 7.98
N GLY A 51 10.74 -6.36 8.13
CA GLY A 51 10.69 -7.04 9.43
C GLY A 51 9.28 -7.32 9.94
N ASP A 52 8.24 -6.78 9.32
CA ASP A 52 6.86 -7.09 9.69
C ASP A 52 6.41 -8.47 9.17
N SER A 53 5.58 -9.14 9.96
CA SER A 53 4.80 -10.31 9.52
C SER A 53 3.35 -9.90 9.31
N VAL A 54 2.88 -9.95 8.06
CA VAL A 54 1.53 -9.51 7.68
C VAL A 54 0.67 -10.72 7.36
N THR A 55 -0.36 -10.95 8.18
CA THR A 55 -1.36 -12.00 7.96
C THR A 55 -2.62 -11.43 7.31
N TYR A 56 -3.12 -12.08 6.26
CA TYR A 56 -4.35 -11.70 5.59
C TYR A 56 -5.20 -12.92 5.24
N VAL A 57 -6.53 -12.71 5.17
CA VAL A 57 -7.48 -13.72 4.70
C VAL A 57 -7.45 -13.74 3.18
N VAL A 58 -7.18 -14.91 2.59
CA VAL A 58 -6.96 -15.04 1.13
C VAL A 58 -8.25 -14.80 0.36
N GLU A 59 -9.36 -15.33 0.85
CA GLU A 59 -10.67 -15.17 0.22
C GLU A 59 -11.74 -14.82 1.28
N PRO A 60 -11.82 -13.53 1.68
CA PRO A 60 -12.63 -13.10 2.83
C PRO A 60 -14.14 -13.37 2.73
N LYS A 61 -14.62 -13.77 1.54
CA LYS A 61 -16.04 -14.04 1.28
C LYS A 61 -16.38 -15.53 1.18
N SER A 62 -15.38 -16.41 1.05
CA SER A 62 -15.57 -17.84 0.80
C SER A 62 -14.83 -18.74 1.78
N SER A 63 -13.84 -18.22 2.51
CA SER A 63 -12.99 -19.03 3.38
C SER A 63 -12.34 -18.21 4.50
N ASP A 64 -12.12 -18.87 5.65
CA ASP A 64 -11.30 -18.34 6.75
C ASP A 64 -9.79 -18.64 6.58
N ARG A 65 -9.39 -19.17 5.40
CA ARG A 65 -7.98 -19.45 5.12
C ARG A 65 -7.16 -18.16 5.16
N CYS A 66 -6.13 -18.16 5.99
CA CYS A 66 -5.19 -17.07 6.14
C CYS A 66 -3.81 -17.44 5.60
N GLU A 67 -3.09 -16.45 5.08
CA GLU A 67 -1.68 -16.52 4.71
C GLU A 67 -0.90 -15.43 5.42
N THR A 68 0.36 -15.71 5.72
CA THR A 68 1.28 -14.76 6.35
C THR A 68 2.48 -14.54 5.46
N VAL A 69 2.81 -13.28 5.21
CA VAL A 69 3.99 -12.87 4.46
C VAL A 69 4.91 -12.09 5.40
N VAL A 70 6.20 -12.43 5.37
CA VAL A 70 7.26 -11.66 6.05
C VAL A 70 7.82 -10.67 5.04
N VAL A 71 7.85 -9.38 5.39
CA VAL A 71 8.25 -8.26 4.53
C VAL A 71 9.75 -8.00 4.63
#